data_AF-A0A640W1D0-F1
#
_entry.id   AF-A0A640W1D0-F1
#
_cell.length_a   1.000
_cell.length_b   1.000
_cell.length_c   1.000
_cell.angle_alpha   90.00
_cell.angle_beta   90.00
_cell.angle_gamma   90.00
#
_symmetry.space_group_name_H-M   'P 1'
#
loop_
_entity.id
_entity.type
_entity.pdbx_description
1 polymer ?
#
loop_
_entity_poly.entity_id
_entity_poly.type
_entity_poly.pdbx_seq_one_letter_code
_entity_poly.pdbx_strand_id
1 'polypeptide(L)'
;MEIKGKIVVILFSLLIIMLSILAMNVHHGKKTETEIKLIASPSNFTIEEGKSISINLIALKNGFPLECKVEWSVKSNGSTGKIISPFPSETNKNGYLKVKYFAPDDINELNHKVDIIAKVDFNGKEFCKTIYGYIYPKLYNTSIFISYDRSNIIAGETCHLKAILLYFDKKWLPLPNGKIKWEFHIGNRTIEKESKTNLFGITKIPFFYSNAVSNVTADIEAIYEINLSGKMDFNGCKSKGIKINIRPEKPGDFPGVLIHGWTGSISDSIINFTWWNLTKKLQQHGFKILDFDPIKPGIQWLTYDPGWENHHIPWIAAKVSQRIRKALVLNGYPPNQTIDIVAHSMGGLVARFMAEHYMGDVDYWNDSWMPGDNGMPWYGDGDGDVVIGDSQIDDLIMVGTPSHGVPPNINESVLQVINYAAFPWWVAQVPDMIYGSPFLKAMGYKGVDDVDYYAVGGDIGWIFGGVPKDFDGDGIAHYSDGLCPTESPYLEGKPLYILVGKAWPYGEEDHLSLMGINNKVREYIIKHLID
;
A
#
# COMPACT_ATOMS: atom_id res chain seq x y z
N MET A 1 -73.27 -68.11 -67.83
CA MET A 1 -72.88 -66.94 -67.01
C MET A 1 -71.48 -67.21 -66.46
N GLU A 2 -70.46 -67.05 -67.30
CA GLU A 2 -69.26 -67.91 -67.27
C GLU A 2 -67.91 -67.17 -67.17
N ILE A 3 -67.92 -65.85 -66.92
CA ILE A 3 -66.68 -65.04 -66.90
C ILE A 3 -66.47 -64.30 -65.56
N LYS A 4 -67.54 -64.01 -64.80
CA LYS A 4 -67.45 -63.22 -63.56
C LYS A 4 -66.80 -63.96 -62.38
N GLY A 5 -66.99 -65.28 -62.25
CA GLY A 5 -66.44 -66.05 -61.12
C GLY A 5 -64.90 -66.22 -61.16
N LYS A 6 -64.33 -66.45 -62.35
CA LYS A 6 -62.88 -66.62 -62.52
C LYS A 6 -62.11 -65.32 -62.30
N ILE A 7 -62.66 -64.18 -62.69
CA ILE A 7 -62.03 -62.85 -62.48
C ILE A 7 -61.97 -62.50 -60.99
N VAL A 8 -63.00 -62.82 -60.21
CA VAL A 8 -63.02 -62.56 -58.75
C VAL A 8 -61.98 -63.41 -58.03
N VAL A 9 -61.84 -64.70 -58.39
CA VAL A 9 -60.81 -65.56 -57.78
C VAL A 9 -59.40 -65.07 -58.11
N ILE A 10 -59.13 -64.69 -59.36
CA ILE A 10 -57.82 -64.17 -59.77
C ILE A 10 -57.49 -62.84 -59.07
N LEU A 11 -58.45 -61.92 -58.95
CA LEU A 11 -58.28 -60.67 -58.22
C LEU A 11 -58.04 -60.90 -56.72
N PHE A 12 -58.74 -61.87 -56.12
CA PHE A 12 -58.55 -62.23 -54.71
C PHE A 12 -57.18 -62.87 -54.47
N SER A 13 -56.72 -63.76 -55.36
CA SER A 13 -55.38 -64.33 -55.31
C SER A 13 -54.29 -63.27 -55.50
N LEU A 14 -54.45 -62.33 -56.44
CA LEU A 14 -53.54 -61.19 -56.63
C LEU A 14 -53.52 -60.28 -55.40
N LEU A 15 -54.67 -60.01 -54.79
CA LEU A 15 -54.76 -59.21 -53.56
C LEU A 15 -54.03 -59.88 -52.39
N ILE A 16 -54.20 -61.21 -52.23
CA ILE A 16 -53.48 -61.98 -51.19
C ILE A 16 -51.98 -61.98 -51.45
N ILE A 17 -51.54 -62.16 -52.70
CA ILE A 17 -50.11 -62.11 -53.05
C ILE A 17 -49.56 -60.70 -52.81
N MET A 18 -50.30 -59.65 -53.20
CA MET A 18 -49.89 -58.27 -52.99
C MET A 18 -49.83 -57.92 -51.50
N LEU A 19 -50.79 -58.37 -50.69
CA LEU A 19 -50.79 -58.23 -49.23
C LEU A 19 -49.65 -59.03 -48.58
N SER A 20 -49.31 -60.20 -49.12
CA SER A 20 -48.18 -61.02 -48.66
C SER A 20 -46.83 -60.35 -48.99
N ILE A 21 -46.70 -59.76 -50.18
CA ILE A 21 -45.50 -58.99 -50.58
C ILE A 21 -45.38 -57.71 -49.74
N LEU A 22 -46.48 -57.00 -49.48
CA LEU A 22 -46.52 -55.85 -48.57
C LEU A 22 -46.16 -56.25 -47.13
N ALA A 23 -46.68 -57.37 -46.63
CA ALA A 23 -46.34 -57.88 -45.30
C ALA A 23 -44.86 -58.30 -45.20
N MET A 24 -44.31 -58.95 -46.24
CA MET A 24 -42.88 -59.30 -46.30
C MET A 24 -41.99 -58.06 -46.41
N ASN A 25 -42.37 -57.04 -47.17
CA ASN A 25 -41.62 -55.78 -47.25
C ASN A 25 -41.68 -54.96 -45.96
N VAL A 26 -42.83 -54.96 -45.25
CA VAL A 26 -42.98 -54.30 -43.95
C VAL A 26 -42.19 -55.04 -42.86
N HIS A 27 -42.07 -56.37 -42.94
CA HIS A 27 -41.29 -57.16 -41.99
C HIS A 27 -39.77 -57.09 -42.27
N HIS A 28 -39.34 -57.02 -43.53
CA HIS A 28 -37.93 -56.81 -43.88
C HIS A 28 -37.45 -55.35 -43.76
N GLY A 29 -38.36 -54.37 -43.67
CA GLY A 29 -38.03 -52.95 -43.55
C GLY A 29 -37.70 -52.46 -42.13
N LYS A 30 -38.04 -53.21 -41.06
CA LYS A 30 -37.64 -52.85 -39.69
C LYS A 30 -36.22 -53.33 -39.42
N LYS A 31 -35.22 -52.58 -39.89
CA LYS A 31 -33.91 -52.57 -39.22
C LYS A 31 -34.18 -52.16 -37.77
N THR A 32 -34.03 -53.08 -36.84
CA THR A 32 -33.96 -52.77 -35.41
C THR A 32 -32.76 -51.85 -35.23
N GLU A 33 -33.03 -50.55 -35.09
CA GLU A 33 -32.01 -49.56 -34.80
C GLU A 33 -31.35 -49.98 -33.49
N THR A 34 -30.04 -50.21 -33.53
CA THR A 34 -29.30 -50.63 -32.34
C THR A 34 -29.22 -49.44 -31.39
N GLU A 35 -29.95 -49.50 -30.28
CA GLU A 35 -29.93 -48.48 -29.24
C GLU A 35 -28.83 -48.82 -28.23
N ILE A 36 -27.78 -48.00 -28.20
CA ILE A 36 -26.74 -48.06 -27.16
C ILE A 36 -27.02 -46.99 -26.12
N LYS A 37 -27.13 -47.39 -24.86
CA LYS A 37 -27.35 -46.49 -23.73
C LYS A 37 -26.22 -46.61 -22.72
N LEU A 38 -25.60 -45.48 -22.41
CA LEU A 38 -24.58 -45.35 -21.37
C LEU A 38 -25.17 -44.65 -20.16
N ILE A 39 -25.12 -45.30 -19.00
CA ILE A 39 -25.61 -44.77 -17.72
C ILE A 39 -24.43 -44.67 -16.77
N ALA A 40 -24.16 -43.47 -16.28
CA ALA A 40 -23.10 -43.23 -15.29
C ALA A 40 -23.70 -42.82 -13.94
N SER A 41 -23.15 -43.35 -12.85
CA SER A 41 -23.54 -43.03 -11.48
C SER A 41 -22.28 -42.75 -10.63
N PRO A 42 -22.16 -41.56 -10.03
CA PRO A 42 -23.10 -40.43 -10.16
C PRO A 42 -22.98 -39.74 -11.54
N SER A 43 -24.03 -39.08 -12.01
CA SER A 43 -24.00 -38.26 -13.23
C SER A 43 -23.46 -36.84 -13.01
N ASN A 44 -23.45 -36.39 -11.75
CA ASN A 44 -22.85 -35.16 -11.30
C ASN A 44 -22.21 -35.36 -9.92
N PHE A 45 -21.12 -34.66 -9.61
CA PHE A 45 -20.50 -34.74 -8.30
C PHE A 45 -19.80 -33.44 -7.90
N THR A 46 -19.60 -33.28 -6.60
CA THR A 46 -18.77 -32.23 -6.01
C THR A 46 -17.75 -32.89 -5.09
N ILE A 47 -16.46 -32.60 -5.28
CA ILE A 47 -15.37 -33.16 -4.46
C ILE A 47 -14.31 -32.11 -4.15
N GLU A 48 -13.61 -32.28 -3.03
CA GLU A 48 -12.43 -31.46 -2.70
C GLU A 48 -11.26 -31.83 -3.62
N GLU A 49 -10.37 -30.89 -3.90
CA GLU A 49 -9.08 -31.16 -4.53
C GLU A 49 -8.29 -32.27 -3.81
N GLY A 50 -7.44 -32.98 -4.55
CA GLY A 50 -6.68 -34.13 -4.09
C GLY A 50 -7.51 -35.36 -3.67
N LYS A 51 -8.84 -35.24 -3.54
CA LYS A 51 -9.73 -36.38 -3.26
C LYS A 51 -10.11 -37.11 -4.54
N SER A 52 -10.84 -38.21 -4.34
CA SER A 52 -11.22 -39.11 -5.42
C SER A 52 -12.63 -39.65 -5.24
N ILE A 53 -13.27 -39.98 -6.36
CA ILE A 53 -14.64 -40.51 -6.40
C ILE A 53 -14.71 -41.72 -7.33
N SER A 54 -15.55 -42.69 -6.98
CA SER A 54 -15.86 -43.82 -7.86
C SER A 54 -17.00 -43.48 -8.81
N ILE A 55 -16.81 -43.78 -10.09
CA ILE A 55 -17.82 -43.64 -11.14
C ILE A 55 -18.15 -45.06 -11.64
N ASN A 56 -19.43 -45.41 -11.59
CA ASN A 56 -19.93 -46.66 -12.14
C ASN A 56 -20.58 -46.36 -13.49
N LEU A 57 -20.14 -47.04 -14.53
CA LEU A 57 -20.70 -46.98 -15.88
C LEU A 57 -21.43 -48.29 -16.19
N ILE A 58 -22.63 -48.18 -16.76
CA ILE A 58 -23.41 -49.29 -17.29
C ILE A 58 -23.61 -49.05 -18.79
N ALA A 59 -23.15 -49.99 -19.62
CA ALA A 59 -23.40 -50.01 -21.05
C ALA A 59 -24.49 -51.03 -21.39
N LEU A 60 -25.52 -50.58 -22.09
CA LEU A 60 -26.64 -51.41 -22.51
C LEU A 60 -26.81 -51.35 -24.04
N LYS A 61 -27.10 -52.51 -24.64
CA LYS A 61 -27.52 -52.66 -26.03
C LYS A 61 -28.96 -53.16 -26.06
N ASN A 62 -29.89 -52.36 -26.57
CA ASN A 62 -31.33 -52.67 -26.59
C ASN A 62 -31.86 -53.12 -25.21
N GLY A 63 -31.35 -52.52 -24.13
CA GLY A 63 -31.71 -52.86 -22.74
C GLY A 63 -30.95 -54.03 -22.10
N PHE A 64 -30.11 -54.76 -22.84
CA PHE A 64 -29.30 -55.86 -22.30
C PHE A 64 -27.85 -55.44 -22.03
N PRO A 65 -27.16 -56.03 -21.04
CA PRO A 65 -25.73 -55.85 -20.80
C PRO A 65 -24.88 -55.86 -22.07
N LEU A 66 -24.00 -54.86 -22.21
CA LEU A 66 -23.01 -54.79 -23.28
C LEU A 66 -21.59 -54.84 -22.69
N GLU A 67 -20.84 -55.87 -23.05
CA GLU A 67 -19.40 -55.98 -22.83
C GLU A 67 -18.66 -55.26 -23.98
N CYS A 68 -18.00 -54.16 -23.66
CA CYS A 68 -17.33 -53.29 -24.62
C CYS A 68 -16.17 -52.51 -23.99
N LYS A 69 -15.25 -52.05 -24.86
CA LYS A 69 -14.19 -51.13 -24.48
C LYS A 69 -14.74 -49.74 -24.22
N VAL A 70 -14.22 -49.11 -23.18
CA VAL A 70 -14.59 -47.75 -22.78
C VAL A 70 -13.34 -46.89 -22.75
N GLU A 71 -13.33 -45.86 -23.59
CA GLU A 71 -12.34 -44.80 -23.57
C GLU A 71 -12.81 -43.66 -22.67
N TRP A 72 -11.89 -43.08 -21.89
CA TRP A 72 -12.19 -42.00 -20.98
C TRP A 72 -11.39 -40.76 -21.35
N SER A 73 -12.05 -39.60 -21.35
CA SER A 73 -11.39 -38.31 -21.45
C SER A 73 -11.91 -37.37 -20.37
N VAL A 74 -11.07 -36.45 -19.91
CA VAL A 74 -11.43 -35.42 -18.94
C VAL A 74 -11.11 -34.07 -19.56
N LYS A 75 -12.07 -33.15 -19.53
CA LYS A 75 -11.92 -31.78 -20.06
C LYS A 75 -12.15 -30.77 -18.95
N SER A 76 -11.30 -29.76 -18.89
CA SER A 76 -11.50 -28.55 -18.09
C SER A 76 -10.71 -27.38 -18.70
N ASN A 77 -10.96 -26.17 -18.19
CA ASN A 77 -10.20 -24.98 -18.58
C ASN A 77 -8.82 -24.89 -17.88
N GLY A 78 -8.47 -25.88 -17.05
CA GLY A 78 -7.23 -25.90 -16.26
C GLY A 78 -6.76 -27.34 -16.00
N SER A 79 -6.33 -27.62 -14.77
CA SER A 79 -5.91 -28.96 -14.36
C SER A 79 -7.09 -29.93 -14.40
N THR A 80 -6.98 -31.03 -15.15
CA THR A 80 -8.11 -31.97 -15.36
C THR A 80 -8.20 -33.05 -14.28
N GLY A 81 -7.13 -33.29 -13.53
CA GLY A 81 -7.00 -34.45 -12.64
C GLY A 81 -6.70 -35.72 -13.44
N LYS A 82 -7.08 -36.90 -12.94
CA LYS A 82 -6.85 -38.17 -13.65
C LYS A 82 -7.94 -39.20 -13.39
N ILE A 83 -8.20 -40.05 -14.37
CA ILE A 83 -9.08 -41.21 -14.23
C ILE A 83 -8.25 -42.50 -14.26
N ILE A 84 -8.53 -43.39 -13.30
CA ILE A 84 -7.91 -44.71 -13.22
C ILE A 84 -9.01 -45.75 -13.48
N SER A 85 -8.83 -46.49 -14.57
CA SER A 85 -9.70 -47.59 -15.00
C SER A 85 -8.92 -48.92 -14.89
N PRO A 86 -9.59 -50.06 -14.65
CA PRO A 86 -9.00 -51.38 -14.84
C PRO A 86 -8.35 -51.54 -16.23
N PHE A 87 -7.34 -52.39 -16.34
CA PHE A 87 -6.72 -52.73 -17.62
C PHE A 87 -7.05 -54.20 -17.99
N PRO A 88 -7.71 -54.45 -19.14
CA PRO A 88 -8.26 -53.48 -20.09
C PRO A 88 -9.50 -52.74 -19.54
N SER A 89 -9.73 -51.51 -20.02
CA SER A 89 -10.86 -50.65 -19.61
C SER A 89 -12.13 -51.11 -20.32
N GLU A 90 -12.74 -52.17 -19.80
CA GLU A 90 -13.87 -52.88 -20.42
C GLU A 90 -15.02 -53.12 -19.43
N THR A 91 -16.26 -52.98 -19.90
CA THR A 91 -17.42 -53.40 -19.12
C THR A 91 -17.45 -54.93 -19.01
N ASN A 92 -17.84 -55.47 -17.86
CA ASN A 92 -17.94 -56.92 -17.67
C ASN A 92 -19.18 -57.52 -18.38
N LYS A 93 -19.37 -58.84 -18.25
CA LYS A 93 -20.56 -59.57 -18.76
C LYS A 93 -21.94 -59.02 -18.34
N ASN A 94 -21.99 -58.21 -17.28
CA ASN A 94 -23.20 -57.55 -16.81
C ASN A 94 -23.32 -56.10 -17.31
N GLY A 95 -22.40 -55.65 -18.17
CA GLY A 95 -22.35 -54.31 -18.73
C GLY A 95 -21.75 -53.26 -17.79
N TYR A 96 -21.12 -53.66 -16.68
CA TYR A 96 -20.62 -52.74 -15.65
C TYR A 96 -19.11 -52.50 -15.76
N LEU A 97 -18.72 -51.23 -15.63
CA LEU A 97 -17.34 -50.80 -15.43
C LEU A 97 -17.28 -49.82 -14.25
N LYS A 98 -16.37 -50.04 -13.31
CA LYS A 98 -16.11 -49.12 -12.20
C LYS A 98 -14.74 -48.49 -12.37
N VAL A 99 -14.70 -47.16 -12.40
CA VAL A 99 -13.48 -46.36 -12.50
C VAL A 99 -13.37 -45.41 -11.32
N LYS A 100 -12.17 -44.86 -11.10
CA LYS A 100 -11.91 -43.90 -10.04
C LYS A 100 -11.35 -42.61 -10.64
N TYR A 101 -12.05 -41.50 -10.43
CA TYR A 101 -11.55 -40.18 -10.76
C TYR A 101 -10.83 -39.58 -9.56
N PHE A 102 -9.69 -38.94 -9.80
CA PHE A 102 -8.90 -38.18 -8.85
C PHE A 102 -8.89 -36.72 -9.29
N ALA A 103 -9.33 -35.83 -8.41
CA ALA A 103 -9.25 -34.40 -8.62
C ALA A 103 -7.77 -33.95 -8.78
N PRO A 104 -7.51 -32.80 -9.43
CA PRO A 104 -6.23 -32.11 -9.32
C PRO A 104 -5.81 -31.94 -7.86
N ASP A 105 -4.50 -31.90 -7.60
CA ASP A 105 -3.97 -31.71 -6.24
C ASP A 105 -4.12 -30.26 -5.75
N ASP A 106 -4.36 -29.31 -6.67
CA ASP A 106 -4.41 -27.86 -6.41
C ASP A 106 -5.28 -27.16 -7.46
N ILE A 107 -6.20 -26.28 -7.03
CA ILE A 107 -7.04 -25.45 -7.90
C ILE A 107 -7.14 -24.00 -7.40
N ASN A 108 -6.89 -23.03 -8.28
CA ASN A 108 -6.91 -21.61 -7.93
C ASN A 108 -8.30 -20.95 -8.08
N GLU A 109 -9.38 -21.71 -7.94
CA GLU A 109 -10.75 -21.21 -8.08
C GLU A 109 -11.74 -21.94 -7.16
N LEU A 110 -12.76 -21.23 -6.65
CA LEU A 110 -13.73 -21.80 -5.70
C LEU A 110 -14.58 -22.94 -6.28
N ASN A 111 -14.74 -22.98 -7.61
CA ASN A 111 -15.56 -23.96 -8.32
C ASN A 111 -14.95 -24.32 -9.68
N HIS A 112 -13.99 -25.25 -9.67
CA HIS A 112 -13.36 -25.76 -10.89
C HIS A 112 -14.25 -26.81 -11.58
N LYS A 113 -14.60 -26.57 -12.84
CA LYS A 113 -15.48 -27.48 -13.60
C LYS A 113 -14.68 -28.51 -14.39
N VAL A 114 -15.07 -29.78 -14.27
CA VAL A 114 -14.52 -30.89 -15.06
C VAL A 114 -15.63 -31.69 -15.74
N ASP A 115 -15.43 -31.99 -17.02
CA ASP A 115 -16.30 -32.87 -17.80
C ASP A 115 -15.59 -34.20 -18.02
N ILE A 116 -16.11 -35.28 -17.45
CA ILE A 116 -15.60 -36.64 -17.67
C ILE A 116 -16.47 -37.32 -18.72
N ILE A 117 -15.86 -37.72 -19.84
CA ILE A 117 -16.57 -38.29 -20.98
C ILE A 117 -16.17 -39.76 -21.11
N ALA A 118 -17.14 -40.65 -20.92
CA ALA A 118 -17.04 -42.06 -21.27
C ALA A 118 -17.46 -42.24 -22.73
N LYS A 119 -16.59 -42.85 -23.54
CA LYS A 119 -16.79 -43.06 -24.98
C LYS A 119 -16.74 -44.54 -25.31
N VAL A 120 -17.72 -45.00 -26.08
CA VAL A 120 -17.81 -46.36 -26.61
C VAL A 120 -17.99 -46.29 -28.12
N ASP A 121 -17.11 -46.95 -28.87
CA ASP A 121 -17.31 -47.21 -30.30
C ASP A 121 -18.03 -48.55 -30.46
N PHE A 122 -19.18 -48.52 -31.14
CA PHE A 122 -19.88 -49.73 -31.51
C PHE A 122 -20.29 -49.66 -33.00
N ASN A 123 -19.74 -50.58 -33.79
CA ASN A 123 -19.97 -50.66 -35.25
C ASN A 123 -19.65 -49.35 -35.99
N GLY A 124 -18.59 -48.62 -35.59
CA GLY A 124 -18.17 -47.37 -36.23
C GLY A 124 -19.05 -46.17 -35.89
N LYS A 125 -19.94 -46.30 -34.89
CA LYS A 125 -20.69 -45.19 -34.29
C LYS A 125 -20.23 -44.96 -32.86
N GLU A 126 -20.02 -43.70 -32.54
CA GLU A 126 -19.56 -43.25 -31.24
C GLU A 126 -20.75 -42.90 -30.33
N PHE A 127 -20.72 -43.43 -29.10
CA PHE A 127 -21.68 -43.13 -28.06
C PHE A 127 -20.94 -42.56 -26.84
N CYS A 128 -21.41 -41.41 -26.35
CA CYS A 128 -20.76 -40.69 -25.26
C CYS A 128 -21.70 -40.49 -24.08
N LYS A 129 -21.14 -40.57 -22.87
CA LYS A 129 -21.78 -40.12 -21.64
C LYS A 129 -20.87 -39.15 -20.92
N THR A 130 -21.35 -37.91 -20.77
CA THR A 130 -20.68 -36.90 -19.95
C THR A 130 -21.16 -36.99 -18.51
N ILE A 131 -20.22 -36.93 -17.58
CA ILE A 131 -20.40 -36.78 -16.14
C ILE A 131 -19.80 -35.42 -15.77
N TYR A 132 -20.57 -34.61 -15.04
CA TYR A 132 -20.19 -33.25 -14.67
C TYR A 132 -19.63 -33.21 -13.24
N GLY A 133 -18.39 -32.77 -13.07
CA GLY A 133 -17.75 -32.62 -11.77
C GLY A 133 -17.49 -31.15 -11.42
N TYR A 134 -17.67 -30.82 -10.14
CA TYR A 134 -17.23 -29.57 -9.54
C TYR A 134 -16.18 -29.86 -8.48
N ILE A 135 -15.04 -29.20 -8.56
CA ILE A 135 -13.94 -29.36 -7.61
C ILE A 135 -13.84 -28.08 -6.81
N TYR A 136 -13.81 -28.20 -5.49
CA TYR A 136 -13.61 -27.07 -4.58
C TYR A 136 -12.25 -27.18 -3.86
N PRO A 137 -11.59 -26.06 -3.58
CA PRO A 137 -10.24 -26.06 -3.01
C PRO A 137 -10.25 -26.51 -1.54
N LYS A 138 -9.12 -27.02 -1.05
CA LYS A 138 -8.96 -27.32 0.36
C LYS A 138 -8.55 -26.06 1.10
N LEU A 139 -9.55 -25.36 1.63
CA LEU A 139 -9.35 -24.09 2.32
C LEU A 139 -8.93 -24.29 3.79
N TYR A 140 -7.79 -23.73 4.16
CA TYR A 140 -7.34 -23.65 5.54
C TYR A 140 -7.99 -22.44 6.22
N ASN A 141 -8.51 -22.67 7.43
CA ASN A 141 -9.09 -21.61 8.25
C ASN A 141 -8.02 -20.62 8.66
N THR A 142 -8.34 -19.33 8.60
CA THR A 142 -7.45 -18.26 9.05
C THR A 142 -8.08 -17.46 10.18
N SER A 143 -7.23 -16.80 10.96
CA SER A 143 -7.65 -15.93 12.04
C SER A 143 -6.65 -14.78 12.16
N ILE A 144 -7.18 -13.58 12.41
CA ILE A 144 -6.38 -12.37 12.56
C ILE A 144 -6.73 -11.66 13.86
N PHE A 145 -5.70 -11.31 14.62
CA PHE A 145 -5.80 -10.60 15.87
C PHE A 145 -5.11 -9.25 15.74
N ILE A 146 -5.80 -8.20 16.14
CA ILE A 146 -5.23 -6.85 16.17
C ILE A 146 -4.99 -6.40 17.61
N SER A 147 -3.90 -5.67 17.80
CA SER A 147 -3.49 -5.04 19.05
C SER A 147 -2.98 -3.64 18.73
N TYR A 148 -3.03 -2.76 19.72
CA TYR A 148 -2.69 -1.35 19.60
C TYR A 148 -2.03 -0.89 20.89
N ASP A 149 -1.22 0.16 20.82
CA ASP A 149 -0.54 0.71 21.99
C ASP A 149 -1.44 1.64 22.81
N ARG A 150 -2.37 2.37 22.17
CA ARG A 150 -3.28 3.32 22.83
C ARG A 150 -4.70 3.31 22.25
N SER A 151 -5.72 3.45 23.11
CA SER A 151 -7.14 3.56 22.72
C SER A 151 -7.67 4.99 22.70
N ASN A 152 -6.93 5.94 23.27
CA ASN A 152 -7.27 7.35 23.25
C ASN A 152 -6.02 8.10 22.81
N ILE A 153 -6.16 8.94 21.79
CA ILE A 153 -5.09 9.77 21.25
C ILE A 153 -5.58 11.20 21.08
N ILE A 154 -4.64 12.13 21.08
CA ILE A 154 -4.84 13.48 20.57
C ILE A 154 -4.70 13.40 19.04
N ALA A 155 -5.49 14.17 18.30
CA ALA A 155 -5.24 14.35 16.87
C ALA A 155 -3.77 14.77 16.67
N GLY A 156 -3.08 14.14 15.74
CA GLY A 156 -1.64 14.32 15.54
C GLY A 156 -0.73 13.32 16.26
N GLU A 157 -1.24 12.57 17.25
CA GLU A 157 -0.48 11.42 17.77
C GLU A 157 -0.60 10.21 16.83
N THR A 158 0.50 9.49 16.67
CA THR A 158 0.49 8.20 15.96
C THR A 158 0.19 7.04 16.92
N CYS A 159 -0.87 6.28 16.64
CA CYS A 159 -1.16 5.00 17.30
C CYS A 159 -0.58 3.84 16.48
N HIS A 160 0.20 2.98 17.14
CA HIS A 160 0.84 1.86 16.45
C HIS A 160 -0.01 0.59 16.56
N LEU A 161 -0.46 0.11 15.41
CA LEU A 161 -1.23 -1.10 15.30
C LEU A 161 -0.34 -2.29 14.95
N LYS A 162 -0.71 -3.45 15.46
CA LYS A 162 -0.08 -4.74 15.15
C LYS A 162 -1.15 -5.78 14.88
N ALA A 163 -1.03 -6.45 13.74
CA ALA A 163 -1.82 -7.65 13.43
C ALA A 163 -0.98 -8.92 13.51
N ILE A 164 -1.60 -10.01 13.95
CA ILE A 164 -1.06 -11.37 13.92
C ILE A 164 -2.02 -12.23 13.09
N LEU A 165 -1.56 -12.73 11.96
CA LEU A 165 -2.30 -13.61 11.06
C LEU A 165 -1.85 -15.05 11.22
N LEU A 166 -2.82 -15.92 11.45
CA LEU A 166 -2.63 -17.34 11.70
C LEU A 166 -3.49 -18.17 10.76
N TYR A 167 -3.03 -19.38 10.44
CA TYR A 167 -3.84 -20.41 9.80
C TYR A 167 -3.84 -21.69 10.63
N PHE A 168 -4.87 -22.53 10.44
CA PHE A 168 -5.01 -23.79 11.20
C PHE A 168 -4.64 -25.00 10.34
N ASP A 169 -3.53 -25.67 10.69
CA ASP A 169 -3.19 -27.01 10.21
C ASP A 169 -2.82 -27.90 11.40
N LYS A 170 -3.81 -28.64 11.92
CA LYS A 170 -3.78 -29.40 13.19
C LYS A 170 -3.56 -28.55 14.45
N LYS A 171 -2.87 -27.41 14.32
CA LYS A 171 -2.62 -26.35 15.29
C LYS A 171 -2.57 -25.00 14.56
N TRP A 172 -2.71 -23.91 15.31
CA TRP A 172 -2.53 -22.58 14.76
C TRP A 172 -1.05 -22.30 14.47
N LEU A 173 -0.77 -21.84 13.26
CA LEU A 173 0.55 -21.53 12.73
C LEU A 173 0.57 -20.11 12.16
N PRO A 174 1.69 -19.38 12.27
CA PRO A 174 1.85 -18.09 11.61
C PRO A 174 1.71 -18.18 10.09
N LEU A 175 1.00 -17.23 9.48
CA LEU A 175 0.90 -17.12 8.02
C LEU A 175 1.87 -16.03 7.52
N PRO A 176 3.02 -16.39 6.93
CA PRO A 176 4.00 -15.43 6.42
C PRO A 176 3.59 -14.86 5.06
N ASN A 177 4.00 -13.62 4.76
CA ASN A 177 3.72 -12.93 3.50
C ASN A 177 2.22 -12.77 3.18
N GLY A 178 1.35 -12.88 4.19
CA GLY A 178 -0.08 -12.62 4.06
C GLY A 178 -0.31 -11.12 3.86
N LYS A 179 -1.02 -10.76 2.80
CA LYS A 179 -1.40 -9.39 2.49
C LYS A 179 -2.63 -9.00 3.33
N ILE A 180 -2.45 -8.06 4.25
CA ILE A 180 -3.53 -7.56 5.12
C ILE A 180 -3.95 -6.19 4.62
N LYS A 181 -5.25 -6.04 4.35
CA LYS A 181 -5.91 -4.77 4.11
C LYS A 181 -6.37 -4.21 5.46
N TRP A 182 -6.03 -2.96 5.72
CA TRP A 182 -6.47 -2.21 6.89
C TRP A 182 -7.51 -1.18 6.47
N GLU A 183 -8.65 -1.19 7.14
CA GLU A 183 -9.72 -0.21 6.94
C GLU A 183 -9.85 0.63 8.21
N PHE A 184 -9.76 1.95 8.05
CA PHE A 184 -9.93 2.94 9.12
C PHE A 184 -11.15 3.79 8.80
N HIS A 185 -12.24 3.57 9.54
CA HIS A 185 -13.50 4.28 9.35
C HIS A 185 -13.59 5.43 10.35
N ILE A 186 -13.63 6.66 9.86
CA ILE A 186 -13.66 7.89 10.67
C ILE A 186 -14.79 8.77 10.15
N GLY A 187 -15.90 8.81 10.89
CA GLY A 187 -17.12 9.46 10.42
C GLY A 187 -17.59 8.83 9.10
N ASN A 188 -17.63 9.63 8.02
CA ASN A 188 -18.03 9.17 6.68
C ASN A 188 -16.84 8.82 5.77
N ARG A 189 -15.61 8.91 6.27
CA ARG A 189 -14.39 8.63 5.50
C ARG A 189 -13.88 7.23 5.83
N THR A 190 -13.43 6.51 4.82
CA THR A 190 -12.68 5.26 4.97
C THR A 190 -11.30 5.48 4.38
N ILE A 191 -10.27 5.29 5.20
CA ILE A 191 -8.88 5.25 4.75
C ILE A 191 -8.51 3.77 4.63
N GLU A 192 -7.89 3.40 3.51
CA GLU A 192 -7.42 2.04 3.27
C GLU A 192 -5.89 2.04 3.19
N LYS A 193 -5.25 1.16 3.96
CA LYS A 193 -3.81 0.91 3.84
C LYS A 193 -3.57 -0.60 3.70
N GLU A 194 -2.41 -0.99 3.19
CA GLU A 194 -2.04 -2.39 3.04
C GLU A 194 -0.71 -2.69 3.71
N SER A 195 -0.55 -3.92 4.20
CA SER A 195 0.73 -4.38 4.75
C SER A 195 0.91 -5.89 4.52
N LYS A 196 2.12 -6.40 4.71
CA LYS A 196 2.43 -7.83 4.60
C LYS A 196 3.01 -8.38 5.89
N THR A 197 2.60 -9.59 6.26
CA THR A 197 3.14 -10.25 7.44
C THR A 197 4.56 -10.75 7.23
N ASN A 198 5.38 -10.67 8.27
CA ASN A 198 6.71 -11.28 8.32
C ASN A 198 6.65 -12.80 8.53
N LEU A 199 7.81 -13.45 8.71
CA LEU A 199 7.92 -14.90 8.96
C LEU A 199 7.15 -15.40 10.18
N PHE A 200 6.83 -14.51 11.13
CA PHE A 200 6.06 -14.82 12.34
C PHE A 200 4.58 -14.46 12.19
N GLY A 201 4.09 -14.17 10.98
CA GLY A 201 2.70 -13.80 10.74
C GLY A 201 2.34 -12.42 11.30
N ILE A 202 3.34 -11.58 11.60
CA ILE A 202 3.14 -10.27 12.24
C ILE A 202 3.31 -9.17 11.20
N THR A 203 2.41 -8.19 11.23
CA THR A 203 2.59 -6.90 10.54
C THR A 203 2.30 -5.75 11.51
N LYS A 204 2.88 -4.58 11.25
CA LYS A 204 2.64 -3.35 11.99
C LYS A 204 2.25 -2.24 11.02
N ILE A 205 1.39 -1.33 11.45
CA ILE A 205 1.03 -0.16 10.67
C ILE A 205 0.75 1.04 11.60
N PRO A 206 1.20 2.25 11.26
CA PRO A 206 0.84 3.45 11.98
C PRO A 206 -0.58 3.90 11.60
N PHE A 207 -1.31 4.37 12.60
CA PHE A 207 -2.54 5.11 12.46
C PHE A 207 -2.31 6.56 12.91
N PHE A 208 -2.39 7.47 11.95
CA PHE A 208 -2.26 8.91 12.15
C PHE A 208 -3.54 9.59 11.66
N TYR A 209 -4.04 10.53 12.47
CA TYR A 209 -5.17 11.38 12.13
C TYR A 209 -5.00 12.72 12.84
N SER A 210 -4.86 13.78 12.07
CA SER A 210 -4.66 15.15 12.52
C SER A 210 -5.92 16.01 12.34
N ASN A 211 -5.85 17.26 12.79
CA ASN A 211 -6.80 18.34 12.43
C ASN A 211 -8.26 17.98 12.75
N ALA A 212 -8.47 17.34 13.90
CA ALA A 212 -9.79 16.92 14.36
C ALA A 212 -10.54 18.11 14.98
N VAL A 213 -11.56 18.63 14.29
CA VAL A 213 -12.38 19.75 14.80
C VAL A 213 -13.27 19.40 16.01
N SER A 214 -13.51 18.11 16.26
CA SER A 214 -14.30 17.62 17.39
C SER A 214 -13.90 16.20 17.75
N ASN A 215 -14.32 15.72 18.93
CA ASN A 215 -14.05 14.33 19.32
C ASN A 215 -14.63 13.37 18.27
N VAL A 216 -13.79 12.45 17.79
CA VAL A 216 -14.15 11.46 16.78
C VAL A 216 -13.62 10.09 17.20
N THR A 217 -14.23 9.03 16.69
CA THR A 217 -13.77 7.66 16.92
C THR A 217 -13.41 7.06 15.56
N ALA A 218 -12.25 6.41 15.50
CA ALA A 218 -11.85 5.57 14.39
C ALA A 218 -12.22 4.11 14.69
N ASP A 219 -13.04 3.50 13.83
CA ASP A 219 -13.31 2.06 13.81
C ASP A 219 -12.30 1.40 12.86
N ILE A 220 -11.49 0.49 13.39
CA ILE A 220 -10.34 -0.06 12.66
C ILE A 220 -10.46 -1.57 12.55
N GLU A 221 -10.28 -2.07 11.33
CA GLU A 221 -10.38 -3.48 11.00
C GLU A 221 -9.20 -3.94 10.13
N ALA A 222 -8.75 -5.17 10.36
CA ALA A 222 -7.76 -5.83 9.52
C ALA A 222 -8.40 -7.02 8.82
N ILE A 223 -8.20 -7.09 7.50
CA ILE A 223 -8.85 -8.03 6.60
C ILE A 223 -7.77 -8.79 5.85
N TYR A 224 -7.85 -10.12 5.92
CA TYR A 224 -7.14 -11.03 5.04
C TYR A 224 -8.16 -11.66 4.10
N GLU A 225 -8.05 -11.38 2.81
CA GLU A 225 -8.99 -11.90 1.81
C GLU A 225 -8.75 -13.39 1.53
N ILE A 226 -9.72 -14.02 0.86
CA ILE A 226 -9.54 -15.38 0.35
C ILE A 226 -8.31 -15.40 -0.57
N ASN A 227 -7.43 -16.38 -0.35
CA ASN A 227 -6.24 -16.56 -1.17
C ASN A 227 -6.21 -17.98 -1.69
N LEU A 228 -6.41 -18.12 -3.01
CA LEU A 228 -6.37 -19.38 -3.74
C LEU A 228 -5.09 -19.50 -4.57
N SER A 229 -3.99 -18.93 -4.08
CA SER A 229 -2.73 -18.91 -4.80
C SER A 229 -1.63 -19.52 -3.94
N GLY A 230 -0.82 -20.38 -4.57
CA GLY A 230 0.29 -21.04 -3.92
C GLY A 230 0.04 -22.54 -3.79
N LYS A 231 0.59 -23.15 -2.73
CA LYS A 231 0.42 -24.60 -2.46
C LYS A 231 -0.68 -24.89 -1.44
N MET A 232 -1.22 -23.85 -0.83
CA MET A 232 -2.20 -23.92 0.25
C MET A 232 -3.15 -22.75 0.08
N ASP A 233 -4.44 -23.06 0.10
CA ASP A 233 -5.48 -22.06 -0.05
C ASP A 233 -6.08 -21.68 1.31
N PHE A 234 -6.54 -20.43 1.42
CA PHE A 234 -6.99 -19.87 2.68
C PHE A 234 -8.37 -19.21 2.54
N ASN A 235 -9.22 -19.44 3.54
CA ASN A 235 -10.60 -18.92 3.60
C ASN A 235 -10.70 -17.38 3.76
N GLY A 236 -9.59 -16.70 4.03
CA GLY A 236 -9.63 -15.32 4.52
C GLY A 236 -10.20 -15.21 5.94
N CYS A 237 -10.04 -14.03 6.55
CA CYS A 237 -10.60 -13.70 7.84
C CYS A 237 -10.61 -12.18 8.06
N LYS A 238 -11.47 -11.72 8.97
CA LYS A 238 -11.56 -10.33 9.41
C LYS A 238 -11.37 -10.26 10.92
N SER A 239 -10.65 -9.24 11.39
CA SER A 239 -10.45 -9.03 12.83
C SER A 239 -11.77 -8.64 13.50
N LYS A 240 -11.81 -8.76 14.84
CA LYS A 240 -12.78 -7.95 15.60
C LYS A 240 -12.37 -6.49 15.47
N GLY A 241 -13.28 -5.60 15.08
CA GLY A 241 -12.99 -4.18 15.00
C GLY A 241 -12.58 -3.61 16.37
N ILE A 242 -11.62 -2.69 16.34
CA ILE A 242 -11.20 -1.91 17.52
C ILE A 242 -11.60 -0.45 17.34
N LYS A 243 -11.67 0.27 18.45
CA LYS A 243 -12.00 1.70 18.49
C LYS A 243 -10.85 2.49 19.07
N ILE A 244 -10.45 3.54 18.37
CA ILE A 244 -9.54 4.57 18.87
C ILE A 244 -10.33 5.86 18.99
N ASN A 245 -10.38 6.43 20.19
CA ASN A 245 -10.96 7.75 20.40
C ASN A 245 -9.91 8.82 20.14
N ILE A 246 -10.29 9.83 19.38
CA ILE A 246 -9.43 10.92 18.96
C ILE A 246 -10.07 12.20 19.48
N ARG A 247 -9.33 12.95 20.29
CA ARG A 247 -9.76 14.29 20.72
C ARG A 247 -9.03 15.36 19.90
N PRO A 248 -9.65 16.52 19.67
CA PRO A 248 -8.97 17.68 19.10
C PRO A 248 -7.68 18.00 19.85
N GLU A 249 -6.68 18.39 19.08
CA GLU A 249 -5.47 19.01 19.59
C GLU A 249 -5.80 20.38 20.20
N LYS A 250 -4.95 20.84 21.12
CA LYS A 250 -5.07 22.15 21.77
C LYS A 250 -3.68 22.70 22.00
N PRO A 251 -3.51 24.05 21.97
CA PRO A 251 -2.23 24.67 22.29
C PRO A 251 -1.61 24.13 23.58
N GLY A 252 -0.39 23.60 23.45
CA GLY A 252 0.40 23.06 24.56
C GLY A 252 0.13 21.59 24.91
N ASP A 253 -0.67 20.86 24.12
CA ASP A 253 -0.71 19.40 24.12
C ASP A 253 0.63 18.83 23.65
N PHE A 254 1.18 19.36 22.54
CA PHE A 254 2.51 19.04 22.05
C PHE A 254 3.52 20.18 22.34
N PRO A 255 4.76 19.86 22.75
CA PRO A 255 5.80 20.87 22.87
C PRO A 255 6.36 21.21 21.48
N GLY A 256 6.30 22.50 21.14
CA GLY A 256 6.86 23.04 19.90
C GLY A 256 8.38 23.11 19.93
N VAL A 257 9.00 22.76 18.82
CA VAL A 257 10.45 22.79 18.59
C VAL A 257 10.77 23.78 17.48
N LEU A 258 11.71 24.68 17.75
CA LEU A 258 12.13 25.73 16.83
C LEU A 258 13.53 25.42 16.29
N ILE A 259 13.65 25.22 14.97
CA ILE A 259 14.91 24.81 14.31
C ILE A 259 15.36 25.88 13.32
N HIS A 260 16.54 26.45 13.57
CA HIS A 260 17.10 27.52 12.75
C HIS A 260 17.81 27.02 11.48
N GLY A 261 18.12 27.92 10.55
CA GLY A 261 18.88 27.64 9.32
C GLY A 261 20.40 27.52 9.49
N TRP A 262 21.12 27.38 8.37
CA TRP A 262 22.57 27.07 8.27
C TRP A 262 23.49 27.95 9.15
N THR A 263 23.11 29.20 9.39
CA THR A 263 23.90 30.13 10.22
C THR A 263 23.06 30.75 11.34
N GLY A 264 21.99 30.08 11.75
CA GLY A 264 21.06 30.60 12.75
C GLY A 264 21.55 30.52 14.19
N SER A 265 22.85 30.25 14.44
CA SER A 265 23.47 30.14 15.76
C SER A 265 24.69 31.05 15.96
N ILE A 266 25.16 31.76 14.92
CA ILE A 266 26.42 32.54 14.98
C ILE A 266 26.34 33.84 15.78
N SER A 267 25.16 34.38 16.08
CA SER A 267 25.05 35.47 17.07
C SER A 267 23.71 35.51 17.81
N ASP A 268 23.77 35.63 19.13
CA ASP A 268 22.57 35.76 19.97
C ASP A 268 21.68 36.94 19.55
N SER A 269 22.24 38.00 18.97
CA SER A 269 21.49 39.18 18.52
C SER A 269 20.58 38.90 17.31
N ILE A 270 21.09 38.22 16.28
CA ILE A 270 20.32 37.87 15.07
C ILE A 270 19.23 36.87 15.43
N ILE A 271 19.51 35.99 16.38
CA ILE A 271 18.62 34.89 16.76
C ILE A 271 17.52 35.36 17.69
N ASN A 272 17.84 36.23 18.65
CA ASN A 272 16.83 36.90 19.46
C ASN A 272 15.92 37.78 18.58
N PHE A 273 16.46 38.46 17.57
CA PHE A 273 15.62 39.21 16.63
C PHE A 273 14.63 38.30 15.90
N THR A 274 15.07 37.12 15.46
CA THR A 274 14.25 36.21 14.64
C THR A 274 13.26 35.37 15.45
N TRP A 275 13.69 34.73 16.54
CA TRP A 275 12.92 33.67 17.21
C TRP A 275 12.20 34.14 18.48
N TRP A 276 12.67 35.21 19.13
CA TRP A 276 12.04 35.73 20.34
C TRP A 276 10.59 36.11 20.10
N ASN A 277 10.33 36.83 19.00
CA ASN A 277 9.00 37.33 18.68
C ASN A 277 8.02 36.19 18.38
N LEU A 278 8.43 35.18 17.60
CA LEU A 278 7.59 34.00 17.38
C LEU A 278 7.33 33.29 18.70
N THR A 279 8.38 33.03 19.49
CA THR A 279 8.24 32.28 20.75
C THR A 279 7.28 32.97 21.69
N LYS A 280 7.39 34.30 21.87
CA LYS A 280 6.45 35.07 22.68
C LYS A 280 5.03 34.98 22.15
N LYS A 281 4.84 35.04 20.83
CA LYS A 281 3.51 34.95 20.22
C LYS A 281 2.91 33.56 20.43
N LEU A 282 3.67 32.48 20.24
CA LEU A 282 3.24 31.10 20.51
C LEU A 282 2.86 30.92 21.98
N GLN A 283 3.71 31.35 22.92
CA GLN A 283 3.39 31.28 24.35
C GLN A 283 2.12 32.06 24.73
N GLN A 284 1.90 33.24 24.13
CA GLN A 284 0.66 34.01 24.33
C GLN A 284 -0.60 33.27 23.86
N HIS A 285 -0.46 32.35 22.91
CA HIS A 285 -1.55 31.51 22.40
C HIS A 285 -1.64 30.15 23.11
N GLY A 286 -0.86 29.93 24.18
CA GLY A 286 -0.95 28.74 25.02
C GLY A 286 0.01 27.60 24.65
N PHE A 287 0.81 27.76 23.60
CA PHE A 287 1.82 26.78 23.22
C PHE A 287 2.95 26.66 24.24
N LYS A 288 3.45 25.43 24.41
CA LYS A 288 4.67 25.15 25.16
C LYS A 288 5.81 24.99 24.17
N ILE A 289 6.88 25.74 24.34
CA ILE A 289 8.09 25.61 23.52
C ILE A 289 9.13 24.85 24.32
N LEU A 290 9.80 23.89 23.67
CA LEU A 290 10.74 23.00 24.33
C LEU A 290 12.03 23.73 24.73
N ASP A 291 12.40 23.66 26.01
CA ASP A 291 13.65 24.26 26.49
C ASP A 291 14.85 23.32 26.25
N PHE A 292 15.95 23.84 25.68
CA PHE A 292 17.16 23.05 25.38
C PHE A 292 18.31 23.25 26.39
N ASP A 293 18.24 24.29 27.22
CA ASP A 293 19.18 24.69 28.27
C ASP A 293 18.40 24.90 29.57
N PRO A 294 18.53 23.99 30.55
CA PRO A 294 17.80 24.04 31.81
C PRO A 294 18.23 25.18 32.74
N ILE A 295 19.34 25.88 32.45
CA ILE A 295 19.87 26.99 33.26
C ILE A 295 19.22 28.32 32.83
N LYS A 296 18.63 28.38 31.63
CA LYS A 296 17.85 29.52 31.14
C LYS A 296 16.39 29.09 30.90
N PRO A 297 15.63 28.73 31.94
CA PRO A 297 14.27 28.22 31.77
C PRO A 297 13.39 29.19 30.95
N GLY A 298 12.65 28.64 29.99
CA GLY A 298 11.85 29.35 29.00
C GLY A 298 12.59 29.64 27.67
N ILE A 299 11.80 29.84 26.60
CA ILE A 299 12.14 30.42 25.29
C ILE A 299 13.49 29.97 24.71
N GLN A 300 13.53 28.78 24.11
CA GLN A 300 14.74 28.36 23.41
C GLN A 300 14.44 27.72 22.06
N TRP A 301 15.14 28.23 21.06
CA TRP A 301 15.39 27.52 19.82
C TRP A 301 16.51 26.52 20.07
N LEU A 302 16.51 25.44 19.30
CA LEU A 302 17.63 24.52 19.31
C LEU A 302 18.85 25.24 18.72
N THR A 303 19.82 25.57 19.55
CA THR A 303 21.11 26.09 19.07
C THR A 303 21.96 24.90 18.61
N TYR A 304 22.32 24.87 17.33
CA TYR A 304 23.31 23.94 16.80
C TYR A 304 24.26 24.70 15.88
N ASP A 305 25.54 24.40 15.96
CA ASP A 305 26.52 24.93 15.01
C ASP A 305 26.82 23.80 14.02
N PRO A 306 26.48 23.93 12.73
CA PRO A 306 26.96 22.97 11.75
C PRO A 306 28.49 23.02 11.78
N GLY A 307 29.12 21.90 12.14
CA GLY A 307 30.57 21.83 12.15
C GLY A 307 31.14 22.20 10.78
N TRP A 308 32.29 22.88 10.76
CA TRP A 308 33.04 23.21 9.54
C TRP A 308 33.67 21.96 8.88
N GLU A 309 33.53 20.81 9.51
CA GLU A 309 33.90 19.49 9.01
C GLU A 309 32.91 19.03 7.91
N ASN A 310 33.22 17.94 7.19
CA ASN A 310 32.38 17.36 6.14
C ASN A 310 31.08 16.72 6.68
N HIS A 311 30.32 17.45 7.49
CA HIS A 311 29.04 17.02 8.04
C HIS A 311 27.90 17.45 7.11
N HIS A 312 27.28 16.46 6.49
CA HIS A 312 26.10 16.64 5.64
C HIS A 312 24.81 16.80 6.48
N ILE A 313 23.74 17.30 5.86
CA ILE A 313 22.44 17.50 6.53
C ILE A 313 21.92 16.25 7.28
N PRO A 314 22.04 15.01 6.75
CA PRO A 314 21.68 13.79 7.47
C PRO A 314 22.33 13.66 8.85
N TRP A 315 23.64 13.90 8.94
CA TRP A 315 24.39 13.83 10.19
C TRP A 315 23.92 14.90 11.19
N ILE A 316 23.61 16.10 10.69
CA ILE A 316 23.07 17.20 11.51
C ILE A 316 21.70 16.81 12.07
N ALA A 317 20.83 16.23 11.24
CA ALA A 317 19.51 15.75 11.64
C ALA A 317 19.59 14.68 12.74
N ALA A 318 20.56 13.77 12.68
CA ALA A 318 20.83 12.86 13.79
C ALA A 318 21.15 13.61 15.09
N LYS A 319 22.11 14.55 15.09
CA LYS A 319 22.47 15.30 16.31
C LYS A 319 21.32 16.16 16.83
N VAL A 320 20.56 16.77 15.94
CA VAL A 320 19.37 17.57 16.28
C VAL A 320 18.30 16.70 16.92
N SER A 321 17.97 15.55 16.33
CA SER A 321 16.97 14.62 16.88
C SER A 321 17.37 14.10 18.28
N GLN A 322 18.66 13.80 18.49
CA GLN A 322 19.18 13.39 19.80
C GLN A 322 19.07 14.50 20.85
N ARG A 323 19.32 15.76 20.47
CA ARG A 323 19.13 16.92 21.36
C ARG A 323 17.67 17.15 21.71
N ILE A 324 16.76 17.00 20.75
CA ILE A 324 15.30 17.08 20.99
C ILE A 324 14.86 16.00 21.98
N ARG A 325 15.23 14.73 21.74
CA ARG A 325 14.91 13.63 22.67
C ARG A 325 15.41 13.89 24.08
N LYS A 326 16.64 14.41 24.22
CA LYS A 326 17.20 14.78 25.53
C LYS A 326 16.43 15.93 26.17
N ALA A 327 16.10 16.96 25.40
CA ALA A 327 15.34 18.11 25.88
C ALA A 327 13.93 17.70 26.35
N LEU A 328 13.24 16.80 25.64
CA LEU A 328 11.97 16.24 26.09
C LEU A 328 12.06 15.67 27.52
N VAL A 329 13.05 14.81 27.77
CA VAL A 329 13.27 14.23 29.10
C VAL A 329 13.60 15.29 30.15
N LEU A 330 14.43 16.28 29.81
CA LEU A 330 14.77 17.39 30.72
C LEU A 330 13.56 18.25 31.08
N ASN A 331 12.58 18.36 30.17
CA ASN A 331 11.34 19.09 30.39
C ASN A 331 10.22 18.22 31.00
N GLY A 332 10.52 16.97 31.40
CA GLY A 332 9.57 16.06 32.04
C GLY A 332 8.64 15.32 31.08
N TYR A 333 8.89 15.38 29.77
CA TYR A 333 8.18 14.60 28.76
C TYR A 333 8.80 13.22 28.58
N PRO A 334 8.02 12.22 28.14
CA PRO A 334 8.60 10.95 27.70
C PRO A 334 9.45 11.15 26.43
N PRO A 335 10.49 10.33 26.20
CA PRO A 335 11.38 10.49 25.04
C PRO A 335 10.70 10.23 23.70
N ASN A 336 9.51 9.61 23.71
CA ASN A 336 8.66 9.35 22.55
C ASN A 336 7.45 10.31 22.45
N GLN A 337 7.49 11.45 23.14
CA GLN A 337 6.47 12.50 23.06
C GLN A 337 6.32 13.01 21.61
N THR A 338 5.07 13.20 21.18
CA THR A 338 4.73 13.91 19.94
C THR A 338 5.04 15.39 20.07
N ILE A 339 5.62 15.99 19.03
CA ILE A 339 6.09 17.38 18.97
C ILE A 339 5.64 18.06 17.68
N ASP A 340 5.59 19.38 17.72
CA ASP A 340 5.42 20.21 16.52
C ASP A 340 6.74 20.88 16.18
N ILE A 341 7.02 21.08 14.91
CA ILE A 341 8.26 21.69 14.46
C ILE A 341 7.98 22.91 13.59
N VAL A 342 8.55 24.05 13.98
CA VAL A 342 8.69 25.23 13.11
C VAL A 342 10.16 25.37 12.74
N ALA A 343 10.44 25.29 11.45
CA ALA A 343 11.78 25.28 10.94
C ALA A 343 11.99 26.34 9.86
N HIS A 344 13.18 26.94 9.84
CA HIS A 344 13.55 27.99 8.88
C HIS A 344 14.75 27.55 8.03
N SER A 345 14.68 27.83 6.72
CA SER A 345 15.80 27.62 5.80
C SER A 345 16.32 26.17 5.85
N MET A 346 17.64 25.95 5.96
CA MET A 346 18.23 24.62 6.14
C MET A 346 17.61 23.82 7.30
N GLY A 347 17.11 24.47 8.35
CA GLY A 347 16.46 23.80 9.47
C GLY A 347 15.24 22.98 9.04
N GLY A 348 14.53 23.41 7.98
CA GLY A 348 13.42 22.65 7.41
C GLY A 348 13.88 21.37 6.73
N LEU A 349 15.04 21.37 6.06
CA LEU A 349 15.63 20.14 5.50
C LEU A 349 16.08 19.18 6.59
N VAL A 350 16.63 19.70 7.69
CA VAL A 350 16.99 18.92 8.89
C VAL A 350 15.75 18.24 9.48
N ALA A 351 14.68 19.01 9.71
CA ALA A 351 13.43 18.49 10.26
C ALA A 351 12.75 17.49 9.32
N ARG A 352 12.74 17.79 8.02
CA ARG A 352 12.21 16.90 6.98
C ARG A 352 12.96 15.58 6.93
N PHE A 353 14.29 15.61 7.01
CA PHE A 353 15.09 14.39 7.09
C PHE A 353 14.72 13.55 8.32
N MET A 354 14.51 14.18 9.48
CA MET A 354 14.06 13.46 10.68
C MET A 354 12.71 12.79 10.46
N ALA A 355 11.73 13.50 9.90
CA ALA A 355 10.40 12.97 9.60
C ALA A 355 10.47 11.76 8.64
N GLU A 356 11.28 11.84 7.59
CA GLU A 356 11.26 10.85 6.49
C GLU A 356 12.25 9.68 6.70
N HIS A 357 13.24 9.83 7.58
CA HIS A 357 14.33 8.87 7.77
C HIS A 357 14.59 8.53 9.24
N TYR A 358 13.53 8.15 9.97
CA TYR A 358 13.66 7.58 11.31
C TYR A 358 14.57 6.35 11.31
N MET A 359 15.47 6.25 12.30
CA MET A 359 16.55 5.25 12.36
C MET A 359 17.51 5.29 11.16
N GLY A 360 17.55 6.39 10.41
CA GLY A 360 18.59 6.63 9.41
C GLY A 360 19.98 6.53 10.05
N ASP A 361 20.83 5.73 9.42
CA ASP A 361 22.21 5.50 9.79
C ASP A 361 23.11 6.42 8.95
N VAL A 362 23.76 7.40 9.59
CA VAL A 362 24.29 8.61 8.92
C VAL A 362 25.72 8.95 9.34
N ASP A 363 26.47 7.97 9.84
CA ASP A 363 27.88 8.11 10.22
C ASP A 363 28.77 8.60 9.06
N TYR A 364 28.45 8.17 7.84
CA TYR A 364 29.29 8.36 6.66
C TYR A 364 28.50 8.89 5.46
N TRP A 365 29.24 9.52 4.55
CA TRP A 365 28.74 10.05 3.29
C TRP A 365 29.44 9.40 2.10
N ASN A 366 28.69 9.12 1.04
CA ASN A 366 29.20 8.57 -0.21
C ASN A 366 29.21 9.64 -1.31
N ASP A 367 30.37 10.29 -1.48
CA ASP A 367 30.59 11.32 -2.51
C ASP A 367 30.37 10.83 -3.96
N SER A 368 30.39 9.52 -4.19
CA SER A 368 30.21 8.92 -5.52
C SER A 368 28.78 8.47 -5.81
N TRP A 369 27.85 8.61 -4.87
CA TRP A 369 26.46 8.22 -5.07
C TRP A 369 25.79 9.08 -6.14
N MET A 370 25.07 8.43 -7.06
CA MET A 370 24.26 9.07 -8.08
C MET A 370 22.79 8.60 -8.00
N PRO A 371 21.83 9.42 -8.45
CA PRO A 371 20.43 9.00 -8.51
C PRO A 371 20.26 7.73 -9.35
N GLY A 372 19.69 6.68 -8.73
CA GLY A 372 19.52 5.36 -9.33
C GLY A 372 20.52 4.30 -8.84
N ASP A 373 21.54 4.71 -8.10
CA ASP A 373 22.41 3.77 -7.37
C ASP A 373 21.63 3.09 -6.24
N ASN A 374 22.05 1.87 -5.87
CA ASN A 374 21.49 1.18 -4.71
C ASN A 374 21.83 1.92 -3.41
N GLY A 375 20.87 2.02 -2.51
CA GLY A 375 21.05 2.69 -1.21
C GLY A 375 20.91 4.21 -1.30
N MET A 376 21.48 4.90 -0.33
CA MET A 376 21.39 6.35 -0.15
C MET A 376 22.80 6.97 -0.11
N PRO A 377 22.94 8.29 -0.31
CA PRO A 377 24.23 8.95 -0.19
C PRO A 377 24.73 9.00 1.27
N TRP A 378 23.86 8.80 2.26
CA TRP A 378 24.23 8.56 3.67
C TRP A 378 24.15 7.06 4.01
N TYR A 379 25.04 6.62 4.89
CA TYR A 379 25.10 5.25 5.44
C TYR A 379 25.87 5.24 6.76
N GLY A 380 25.90 4.13 7.48
CA GLY A 380 26.79 4.00 8.63
C GLY A 380 27.06 2.58 9.09
N ASP A 381 27.25 2.42 10.39
CA ASP A 381 27.81 1.23 11.01
C ASP A 381 26.81 0.09 11.30
N GLY A 382 25.53 0.33 11.01
CA GLY A 382 24.42 -0.59 11.25
C GLY A 382 23.52 -0.19 12.42
N ASP A 383 23.89 0.82 13.21
CA ASP A 383 23.08 1.36 14.31
C ASP A 383 22.42 2.69 13.92
N GLY A 384 21.07 2.75 13.97
CA GLY A 384 20.34 3.96 13.56
C GLY A 384 20.59 5.18 14.45
N ASP A 385 20.98 6.30 13.84
CA ASP A 385 21.36 7.54 14.51
C ASP A 385 20.19 8.51 14.74
N VAL A 386 19.23 8.54 13.82
CA VAL A 386 18.07 9.45 13.86
C VAL A 386 17.02 8.91 14.81
N VAL A 387 16.74 9.69 15.86
CA VAL A 387 15.96 9.22 17.01
C VAL A 387 14.60 9.90 17.20
N ILE A 388 14.23 10.81 16.30
CA ILE A 388 12.89 11.39 16.21
C ILE A 388 12.44 11.14 14.77
N GLY A 389 11.20 10.68 14.59
CA GLY A 389 10.67 10.24 13.30
C GLY A 389 9.26 10.74 13.04
N ASP A 390 8.72 10.39 11.88
CA ASP A 390 7.32 10.54 11.48
C ASP A 390 6.31 10.34 12.63
N SER A 391 6.41 9.21 13.34
CA SER A 391 5.47 8.87 14.41
C SER A 391 5.51 9.80 15.64
N GLN A 392 6.47 10.73 15.70
CA GLN A 392 6.65 11.71 16.78
C GLN A 392 6.47 13.15 16.32
N ILE A 393 6.38 13.43 15.03
CA ILE A 393 6.23 14.79 14.51
C ILE A 393 4.79 14.91 14.03
N ASP A 394 4.01 15.80 14.64
CA ASP A 394 2.66 16.09 14.14
C ASP A 394 2.76 17.07 12.98
N ASP A 395 3.08 18.33 13.30
CA ASP A 395 3.26 19.39 12.32
C ASP A 395 4.73 19.65 12.01
N LEU A 396 5.01 19.85 10.72
CA LEU A 396 6.27 20.40 10.22
C LEU A 396 6.00 21.63 9.35
N ILE A 397 6.21 22.81 9.93
CA ILE A 397 6.10 24.09 9.25
C ILE A 397 7.47 24.55 8.76
N MET A 398 7.63 24.60 7.44
CA MET A 398 8.86 24.90 6.72
C MET A 398 8.82 26.30 6.11
N VAL A 399 9.56 27.25 6.69
CA VAL A 399 9.64 28.64 6.23
C VAL A 399 10.91 28.87 5.43
N GLY A 400 10.80 29.26 4.16
CA GLY A 400 11.95 29.53 3.28
C GLY A 400 12.89 28.31 3.12
N THR A 401 12.39 27.10 3.32
CA THR A 401 13.19 25.87 3.25
C THR A 401 13.57 25.53 1.81
N PRO A 402 14.84 25.21 1.50
CA PRO A 402 15.24 24.86 0.14
C PRO A 402 14.98 23.38 -0.19
N SER A 403 13.72 22.90 -0.12
CA SER A 403 13.36 21.50 -0.44
C SER A 403 13.61 21.14 -1.91
N HIS A 404 13.49 22.10 -2.82
CA HIS A 404 13.89 21.96 -4.22
C HIS A 404 15.30 22.46 -4.49
N GLY A 405 15.97 22.94 -3.46
CA GLY A 405 17.32 23.47 -3.48
C GLY A 405 17.43 24.95 -3.83
N VAL A 406 18.67 25.39 -3.95
CA VAL A 406 19.09 26.73 -4.37
C VAL A 406 20.00 26.66 -5.60
N PRO A 407 20.04 27.70 -6.45
CA PRO A 407 20.93 27.73 -7.60
C PRO A 407 22.42 27.67 -7.22
N PRO A 408 23.26 27.03 -8.05
CA PRO A 408 24.71 27.01 -7.83
C PRO A 408 25.33 28.41 -7.98
N ASN A 409 26.44 28.66 -7.29
CA ASN A 409 27.20 29.92 -7.30
C ASN A 409 26.43 31.14 -6.76
N ILE A 410 25.92 31.05 -5.53
CA ILE A 410 25.53 32.24 -4.76
C ILE A 410 26.78 33.12 -4.65
N ASN A 411 26.85 34.15 -5.48
CA ASN A 411 28.04 34.97 -5.61
C ASN A 411 28.30 35.71 -4.29
N GLU A 412 29.52 35.64 -3.74
CA GLU A 412 29.95 36.38 -2.53
C GLU A 412 29.59 37.87 -2.60
N SER A 413 29.58 38.46 -3.81
CA SER A 413 29.14 39.85 -4.02
C SER A 413 27.63 40.07 -3.85
N VAL A 414 26.79 39.06 -4.06
CA VAL A 414 25.34 39.11 -3.76
C VAL A 414 25.12 39.12 -2.25
N LEU A 415 25.86 38.29 -1.50
CA LEU A 415 25.83 38.27 -0.03
C LEU A 415 26.31 39.61 0.57
N GLN A 416 27.33 40.25 -0.03
CA GLN A 416 27.80 41.58 0.37
C GLN A 416 26.76 42.70 0.11
N VAL A 417 25.96 42.61 -0.95
CA VAL A 417 24.92 43.61 -1.28
C VAL A 417 23.74 43.57 -0.31
N ILE A 418 23.40 42.40 0.23
CA ILE A 418 22.36 42.23 1.25
C ILE A 418 22.90 42.35 2.70
N ASN A 419 24.12 42.86 2.87
CA ASN A 419 24.78 43.03 4.17
C ASN A 419 24.92 41.72 4.98
N TYR A 420 24.92 40.58 4.28
CA TYR A 420 25.23 39.26 4.83
C TYR A 420 26.75 39.13 4.96
N ALA A 421 27.22 38.52 6.05
CA ALA A 421 28.64 38.27 6.27
C ALA A 421 29.26 37.48 5.10
N ALA A 422 30.56 37.59 4.88
CA ALA A 422 31.25 36.77 3.89
C ALA A 422 31.22 35.31 4.35
N PHE A 423 30.43 34.46 3.70
CA PHE A 423 30.29 33.05 4.04
C PHE A 423 31.08 32.19 3.04
N PRO A 424 31.96 31.29 3.49
CA PRO A 424 32.64 30.37 2.59
C PRO A 424 31.65 29.37 2.01
N TRP A 425 31.41 29.44 0.70
CA TRP A 425 30.42 28.62 -0.03
C TRP A 425 30.77 27.12 -0.15
N TRP A 426 31.94 26.70 0.33
CA TRP A 426 32.49 25.33 0.19
C TRP A 426 32.27 24.45 1.43
N VAL A 427 31.54 24.93 2.44
CA VAL A 427 31.27 24.15 3.65
C VAL A 427 30.19 23.09 3.35
N ALA A 428 30.39 21.89 3.86
CA ALA A 428 29.75 20.66 3.40
C ALA A 428 28.22 20.65 3.33
N GLN A 429 27.51 21.49 4.10
CA GLN A 429 26.05 21.54 4.06
C GLN A 429 25.49 22.33 2.85
N VAL A 430 26.24 23.29 2.30
CA VAL A 430 25.78 24.07 1.15
C VAL A 430 25.63 23.19 -0.09
N PRO A 431 26.61 22.33 -0.45
CA PRO A 431 26.45 21.36 -1.52
C PRO A 431 25.17 20.54 -1.44
N ASP A 432 24.73 20.16 -0.23
CA ASP A 432 23.48 19.41 -0.03
C ASP A 432 22.24 20.22 -0.42
N MET A 433 22.27 21.55 -0.30
CA MET A 433 21.13 22.42 -0.63
C MET A 433 21.11 22.85 -2.10
N ILE A 434 22.15 22.58 -2.89
CA ILE A 434 22.20 23.00 -4.29
C ILE A 434 21.26 22.15 -5.14
N TYR A 435 20.66 22.76 -6.16
CA TYR A 435 19.85 22.06 -7.17
C TYR A 435 20.46 20.74 -7.64
N GLY A 436 19.70 19.67 -7.47
CA GLY A 436 20.06 18.34 -7.94
C GLY A 436 21.22 17.70 -7.18
N SER A 437 21.57 18.20 -5.99
CA SER A 437 22.50 17.54 -5.09
C SER A 437 22.09 16.08 -4.83
N PRO A 438 23.06 15.19 -4.54
CA PRO A 438 22.78 13.82 -4.09
C PRO A 438 21.74 13.78 -2.97
N PHE A 439 21.87 14.66 -1.98
CA PHE A 439 20.95 14.77 -0.85
C PHE A 439 19.51 15.03 -1.30
N LEU A 440 19.24 16.11 -2.05
CA LEU A 440 17.88 16.46 -2.46
C LEU A 440 17.28 15.45 -3.43
N LYS A 441 18.12 14.82 -4.27
CA LYS A 441 17.68 13.74 -5.15
C LYS A 441 17.27 12.49 -4.37
N ALA A 442 17.97 12.15 -3.30
CA ALA A 442 17.64 11.03 -2.43
C ALA A 442 16.37 11.32 -1.59
N MET A 443 16.23 12.54 -1.08
CA MET A 443 15.02 12.99 -0.36
C MET A 443 13.77 13.02 -1.26
N GLY A 444 13.92 13.38 -2.53
CA GLY A 444 12.77 13.63 -3.41
C GLY A 444 11.87 14.76 -2.90
N TYR A 445 10.61 14.77 -3.34
CA TYR A 445 9.65 15.85 -3.04
C TYR A 445 8.35 15.37 -2.38
N LYS A 446 8.24 14.08 -2.08
CA LYS A 446 7.11 13.52 -1.34
C LYS A 446 7.44 13.51 0.15
N GLY A 447 6.54 14.06 0.96
CA GLY A 447 6.58 13.84 2.41
C GLY A 447 6.01 12.47 2.79
N VAL A 448 6.09 12.13 4.07
CA VAL A 448 5.37 10.96 4.63
C VAL A 448 3.90 11.29 4.93
N ASP A 449 3.08 10.25 5.09
CA ASP A 449 1.64 10.38 5.35
C ASP A 449 1.30 10.64 6.83
N ASP A 450 2.23 10.35 7.73
CA ASP A 450 2.01 10.42 9.18
C ASP A 450 2.55 11.74 9.79
N VAL A 451 2.76 12.77 8.95
CA VAL A 451 3.19 14.14 9.32
C VAL A 451 2.43 15.16 8.46
N ASP A 452 1.95 16.23 9.08
CA ASP A 452 1.37 17.36 8.38
C ASP A 452 2.42 18.41 8.02
N TYR A 453 2.62 18.60 6.71
CA TYR A 453 3.64 19.51 6.19
C TYR A 453 2.99 20.82 5.73
N TYR A 454 3.55 21.93 6.16
CA TYR A 454 3.13 23.27 5.73
C TYR A 454 4.33 24.06 5.23
N ALA A 455 4.24 24.60 4.02
CA ALA A 455 5.32 25.34 3.39
C ALA A 455 5.01 26.85 3.34
N VAL A 456 6.01 27.69 3.58
CA VAL A 456 5.91 29.14 3.46
C VAL A 456 7.07 29.69 2.62
N GLY A 457 6.73 30.42 1.56
CA GLY A 457 7.67 31.07 0.64
C GLY A 457 7.50 32.58 0.59
N GLY A 458 8.61 33.31 0.40
CA GLY A 458 8.61 34.75 0.15
C GLY A 458 8.99 35.06 -1.28
N ASP A 459 8.36 36.07 -1.87
CA ASP A 459 8.70 36.58 -3.20
C ASP A 459 8.91 38.09 -3.13
N ILE A 460 10.17 38.52 -3.29
CA ILE A 460 10.55 39.93 -3.33
C ILE A 460 10.80 40.44 -4.77
N GLY A 461 10.44 39.66 -5.78
CA GLY A 461 10.68 39.95 -7.20
C GLY A 461 12.14 39.91 -7.62
N TRP A 462 13.02 39.31 -6.81
CA TRP A 462 14.45 39.23 -7.06
C TRP A 462 14.84 37.98 -7.84
N ILE A 463 15.58 38.14 -8.93
CA ILE A 463 16.12 37.03 -9.73
C ILE A 463 17.34 36.47 -9.01
N PHE A 464 17.18 35.30 -8.38
CA PHE A 464 18.25 34.59 -7.69
C PHE A 464 18.73 33.40 -8.52
N GLY A 465 19.93 33.50 -9.09
CA GLY A 465 20.66 32.43 -9.78
C GLY A 465 20.00 31.81 -11.04
N GLY A 466 18.83 32.27 -11.46
CA GLY A 466 18.13 31.77 -12.65
C GLY A 466 16.75 32.41 -12.89
N VAL A 467 16.00 31.86 -13.85
CA VAL A 467 14.61 32.28 -14.14
C VAL A 467 13.65 31.87 -13.02
N PRO A 468 12.49 32.56 -12.89
CA PRO A 468 11.41 32.15 -12.00
C PRO A 468 11.08 30.66 -12.10
N LYS A 469 10.69 30.06 -10.97
CA LYS A 469 10.41 28.63 -10.83
C LYS A 469 8.95 28.42 -10.49
N ASP A 470 8.38 27.38 -11.09
CA ASP A 470 7.05 26.83 -10.85
C ASP A 470 7.27 25.37 -10.43
N PHE A 471 7.56 25.20 -9.14
CA PHE A 471 7.81 23.90 -8.52
C PHE A 471 6.51 23.22 -8.09
N ASP A 472 5.45 23.98 -7.76
CA ASP A 472 4.15 23.40 -7.39
C ASP A 472 3.29 22.98 -8.60
N GLY A 473 3.64 23.45 -9.80
CA GLY A 473 3.03 23.06 -11.07
C GLY A 473 1.69 23.74 -11.34
N ASP A 474 1.39 24.85 -10.66
CA ASP A 474 0.14 25.60 -10.84
C ASP A 474 0.13 26.49 -12.10
N GLY A 475 1.28 26.62 -12.78
CA GLY A 475 1.47 27.42 -13.98
C GLY A 475 1.94 28.86 -13.72
N ILE A 476 2.17 29.24 -12.46
CA ILE A 476 2.59 30.58 -12.04
C ILE A 476 3.99 30.50 -11.45
N ALA A 477 5.00 30.82 -12.26
CA ALA A 477 6.37 30.85 -11.78
C ALA A 477 6.68 32.05 -10.87
N HIS A 478 7.31 31.79 -9.74
CA HIS A 478 7.72 32.79 -8.74
C HIS A 478 9.24 33.01 -8.72
N TYR A 479 9.67 34.14 -8.15
CA TYR A 479 11.07 34.54 -8.08
C TYR A 479 11.80 33.91 -6.87
N SER A 480 12.15 34.74 -5.89
CA SER A 480 12.88 34.31 -4.70
C SER A 480 12.61 35.25 -3.54
N ASP A 481 12.93 34.78 -2.33
CA ASP A 481 12.97 35.56 -1.10
C ASP A 481 14.34 36.27 -0.90
N GLY A 482 15.22 36.21 -1.91
CA GLY A 482 16.58 36.74 -1.88
C GLY A 482 17.68 35.71 -1.56
N LEU A 483 17.34 34.51 -1.07
CA LEU A 483 18.29 33.41 -0.83
C LEU A 483 17.78 32.05 -1.32
N CYS A 484 16.47 31.83 -1.31
CA CYS A 484 15.80 30.63 -1.77
C CYS A 484 14.74 31.00 -2.82
N PRO A 485 14.56 30.18 -3.88
CA PRO A 485 13.40 30.32 -4.75
C PRO A 485 12.11 30.25 -3.94
N THR A 486 11.13 31.09 -4.28
CA THR A 486 9.88 31.27 -3.52
C THR A 486 9.18 29.94 -3.21
N GLU A 487 9.04 29.09 -4.22
CA GLU A 487 8.33 27.80 -4.10
C GLU A 487 9.22 26.64 -3.65
N SER A 488 10.52 26.88 -3.41
CA SER A 488 11.44 25.82 -2.98
C SER A 488 10.97 25.04 -1.75
N PRO A 489 10.25 25.60 -0.77
CA PRO A 489 9.76 24.86 0.40
C PRO A 489 8.67 23.83 0.10
N TYR A 490 8.03 23.89 -1.06
CA TYR A 490 6.92 23.00 -1.46
C TYR A 490 7.29 21.51 -1.38
N LEU A 491 6.28 20.68 -1.12
CA LEU A 491 6.30 19.22 -1.26
C LEU A 491 5.04 18.78 -2.01
N GLU A 492 5.15 17.73 -2.81
CA GLU A 492 4.07 17.26 -3.68
C GLU A 492 2.74 17.07 -2.93
N GLY A 493 1.72 17.82 -3.34
CA GLY A 493 0.37 17.74 -2.78
C GLY A 493 0.20 18.38 -1.39
N LYS A 494 1.23 19.03 -0.83
CA LYS A 494 1.18 19.69 0.48
C LYS A 494 0.93 21.20 0.33
N PRO A 495 0.29 21.88 1.31
CA PRO A 495 0.02 23.32 1.24
C PRO A 495 1.28 24.18 1.13
N LEU A 496 1.25 25.17 0.23
CA LEU A 496 2.25 26.23 0.12
C LEU A 496 1.58 27.60 0.29
N TYR A 497 2.13 28.42 1.19
CA TYR A 497 1.72 29.80 1.39
C TYR A 497 2.78 30.77 0.86
N ILE A 498 2.45 31.49 -0.20
CA ILE A 498 3.35 32.46 -0.85
C ILE A 498 3.01 33.88 -0.41
N LEU A 499 4.03 34.63 0.01
CA LEU A 499 3.96 36.04 0.35
C LEU A 499 4.73 36.87 -0.69
N VAL A 500 3.99 37.62 -1.52
CA VAL A 500 4.58 38.53 -2.50
C VAL A 500 4.68 39.94 -1.93
N GLY A 501 5.87 40.54 -2.00
CA GLY A 501 6.12 41.86 -1.44
C GLY A 501 7.51 42.41 -1.72
N LYS A 502 8.16 42.94 -0.69
CA LYS A 502 9.49 43.58 -0.81
C LYS A 502 10.39 43.10 0.32
N ALA A 503 11.70 43.23 0.10
CA ALA A 503 12.67 43.03 1.17
C ALA A 503 12.65 44.19 2.18
N TRP A 504 13.09 43.89 3.41
CA TRP A 504 13.33 44.89 4.45
C TRP A 504 14.27 46.01 3.96
N PRO A 505 14.03 47.29 4.32
CA PRO A 505 13.00 47.81 5.22
C PRO A 505 11.66 48.18 4.55
N TYR A 506 11.49 47.86 3.26
CA TYR A 506 10.32 48.26 2.50
C TYR A 506 9.19 47.21 2.46
N GLY A 507 9.47 46.02 2.99
CA GLY A 507 8.54 44.91 3.17
C GLY A 507 9.14 43.88 4.14
N GLU A 508 8.48 42.74 4.27
CA GLU A 508 8.81 41.69 5.24
C GLU A 508 8.88 40.30 4.57
N GLU A 509 8.98 40.27 3.23
CA GLU A 509 8.88 39.06 2.41
C GLU A 509 10.23 38.46 2.00
N ASP A 510 11.35 39.03 2.47
CA ASP A 510 12.68 38.43 2.30
C ASP A 510 12.95 37.27 3.26
N HIS A 511 13.94 36.44 2.91
CA HIS A 511 14.26 35.16 3.56
C HIS A 511 14.34 35.22 5.09
N LEU A 512 14.97 36.28 5.63
CA LEU A 512 15.10 36.45 7.08
C LEU A 512 13.84 37.03 7.70
N SER A 513 13.26 38.04 7.05
CA SER A 513 12.09 38.75 7.56
C SER A 513 10.86 37.85 7.68
N LEU A 514 10.70 36.86 6.78
CA LEU A 514 9.64 35.85 6.84
C LEU A 514 9.50 35.26 8.24
N MET A 515 10.61 34.85 8.83
CA MET A 515 10.61 34.27 10.17
C MET A 515 10.69 35.34 11.26
N GLY A 516 11.52 36.37 11.04
CA GLY A 516 11.93 37.27 12.10
C GLY A 516 10.95 38.36 12.47
N ILE A 517 10.23 38.92 11.49
CA ILE A 517 9.35 40.07 11.70
C ILE A 517 7.95 39.92 11.09
N ASN A 518 7.79 39.06 10.07
CA ASN A 518 6.56 38.97 9.29
C ASN A 518 5.37 38.45 10.11
N ASN A 519 4.39 39.32 10.36
CA ASN A 519 3.24 38.95 11.19
C ASN A 519 2.32 37.92 10.51
N LYS A 520 2.20 37.93 9.18
CA LYS A 520 1.37 36.98 8.43
C LYS A 520 1.92 35.57 8.53
N VAL A 521 3.25 35.40 8.43
CA VAL A 521 3.90 34.09 8.64
C VAL A 521 3.61 33.56 10.04
N ARG A 522 3.69 34.41 11.07
CA ARG A 522 3.39 33.98 12.44
C ARG A 522 1.93 33.60 12.65
N GLU A 523 1.00 34.32 12.03
CA GLU A 523 -0.43 33.96 12.04
C GLU A 523 -0.68 32.63 11.33
N TYR A 524 0.00 32.41 10.20
CA TYR A 524 -0.04 31.15 9.48
C TYR A 524 0.50 29.99 10.33
N ILE A 525 1.64 30.18 11.03
CA ILE A 525 2.19 29.20 11.96
C ILE A 525 1.17 28.86 13.05
N ILE A 526 0.66 29.88 13.76
CA ILE A 526 -0.29 29.68 14.86
C ILE A 526 -1.56 28.98 14.39
N LYS A 527 -2.05 29.32 13.19
CA LYS A 527 -3.24 28.70 12.64
C LYS A 527 -3.04 27.20 12.44
N HIS A 528 -1.93 26.78 11.86
CA HIS A 528 -1.74 25.38 11.49
C HIS A 528 -1.30 24.50 12.66
N LEU A 529 -0.72 25.07 13.71
CA LEU A 529 -0.49 24.37 15.00
C LEU A 529 -1.77 24.20 15.86
N ILE A 530 -2.97 24.49 15.33
CA ILE A 530 -4.25 24.43 16.07
C ILE A 530 -5.35 23.74 15.25
N ASP A 531 -5.27 23.80 13.92
CA ASP A 531 -6.41 23.66 13.01
C ASP A 531 -6.84 22.23 12.73
#